data_AF-A0A8F9XKA6-F1
#
_entry.id   AF-A0A8F9XKA6-F1
#
_cell.length_a   1.000
_cell.length_b   1.000
_cell.length_c   1.000
_cell.angle_alpha   90.00
_cell.angle_beta   90.00
_cell.angle_gamma   90.00
#
_symmetry.space_group_name_H-M   'P 1'
#
loop_
_entity.id
_entity.type
_entity.pdbx_description
1 polymer ?
#
loop_
_entity_poly.entity_id
_entity_poly.type
_entity_poly.pdbx_seq_one_letter_code
_entity_poly.pdbx_strand_id
1 'polypeptide(L)'
;MLSLSLYSNGIVNVASGGTIHISSAINDFDGSHHGGIIKSGSGTLVLDAANGFTAGITINAGTLSTGHNSALGSGSAIVNSGGTLAVGGGLTVANNINVASGGTLTGGAASVFTGTISGTGSLGGTVTIGSGGSLAPGNSPGNLTVANGGTLTFDSGSTFNWQLDSLTDNTGGTAGSNWDLITLSSGASLIATSGLLAPEFIDPAVAPGSNAFWNSNHSWTIVANGSGGSITGSFTINNSSWSSYGSFSTSGSGSNSQILTWTASAIPEPSTYAALLGGAMLGWVAIRRRRMKSLK
;
A
#
# COMPACT_ATOMS: atom_id res chain seq x y z
N MET A 1 27.66 4.95 32.94
CA MET A 1 26.89 5.15 31.70
C MET A 1 25.79 6.13 32.00
N LEU A 2 25.59 7.14 31.16
CA LEU A 2 24.42 8.01 31.25
C LEU A 2 23.22 7.21 30.73
N SER A 3 22.17 7.04 31.54
CA SER A 3 20.90 6.44 31.08
C SER A 3 19.88 7.55 30.88
N LEU A 4 19.31 7.63 29.68
CA LEU A 4 18.17 8.50 29.41
C LEU A 4 16.90 7.66 29.45
N SER A 5 15.97 8.03 30.31
CA SER A 5 14.68 7.35 30.45
C SER A 5 13.52 8.33 30.33
N LEU A 6 12.43 7.91 29.68
CA LEU A 6 11.25 8.72 29.43
C LEU A 6 10.12 8.33 30.39
N TYR A 7 9.70 9.27 31.23
CA TYR A 7 8.54 9.10 32.11
C TYR A 7 7.22 9.44 31.40
N SER A 8 7.28 10.35 30.43
CA SER A 8 6.18 10.79 29.57
C SER A 8 6.75 11.25 28.23
N ASN A 9 5.88 11.64 27.29
CA ASN A 9 6.31 12.21 26.02
C ASN A 9 7.19 13.45 26.24
N GLY A 10 8.37 13.46 25.60
CA GLY A 10 9.33 14.55 25.65
C GLY A 10 9.43 15.29 24.32
N ILE A 11 9.44 16.62 24.35
CA ILE A 11 9.70 17.44 23.16
C ILE A 11 11.21 17.63 23.00
N VAL A 12 11.74 17.26 21.83
CA VAL A 12 13.09 17.59 21.42
C VAL A 12 13.02 18.65 20.33
N ASN A 13 13.25 19.90 20.72
CA ASN A 13 13.24 21.03 19.79
C ASN A 13 14.65 21.33 19.28
N VAL A 14 14.90 21.06 17.99
CA VAL A 14 16.19 21.37 17.35
C VAL A 14 16.02 22.58 16.44
N ALA A 15 16.71 23.67 16.76
CA ALA A 15 16.66 24.90 16.00
C ALA A 15 17.24 24.74 14.57
N SER A 16 16.91 25.68 13.69
CA SER A 16 17.38 25.69 12.30
C SER A 16 18.92 25.62 12.21
N GLY A 17 19.43 24.76 11.32
CA GLY A 17 20.87 24.49 11.17
C GLY A 17 21.51 23.71 12.32
N GLY A 18 20.78 23.45 13.41
CA GLY A 18 21.24 22.65 14.53
C GLY A 18 21.10 21.16 14.28
N THR A 19 22.00 20.39 14.89
CA THR A 19 21.92 18.93 14.96
C THR A 19 22.16 18.48 16.40
N ILE A 20 21.29 17.61 16.92
CA ILE A 20 21.51 16.90 18.19
C ILE A 20 21.72 15.42 17.89
N HIS A 21 22.80 14.84 18.41
CA HIS A 21 23.04 13.39 18.36
C HIS A 21 22.77 12.78 19.74
N ILE A 22 21.95 11.74 19.80
CA ILE A 22 21.72 10.95 21.01
C ILE A 22 22.19 9.51 20.78
N SER A 23 23.45 9.28 21.13
CA SER A 23 24.14 7.99 20.95
C SER A 23 24.01 7.03 22.12
N SER A 24 23.25 7.39 23.16
CA SER A 24 22.92 6.49 24.27
C SER A 24 21.49 5.98 24.12
N ALA A 25 21.25 4.73 24.53
CA ALA A 25 19.91 4.17 24.50
C ALA A 25 18.94 5.00 25.36
N ILE A 26 17.78 5.27 24.77
CA ILE A 26 16.63 5.89 25.41
C ILE A 26 15.63 4.79 25.74
N ASN A 27 15.24 4.67 27.00
CA ASN A 27 14.32 3.63 27.47
C ASN A 27 13.08 4.24 28.13
N ASP A 28 12.06 3.43 28.37
CA ASP A 28 10.99 3.82 29.28
C ASP A 28 11.54 3.97 30.71
N PHE A 29 10.87 4.76 31.55
CA PHE A 29 11.29 4.98 32.94
C PHE A 29 11.10 3.73 33.80
N ASP A 30 9.97 3.05 33.63
CA ASP A 30 9.66 1.75 34.19
C ASP A 30 8.59 1.05 33.33
N GLY A 31 8.08 -0.11 33.77
CA GLY A 31 7.05 -0.87 33.03
C GLY A 31 5.62 -0.28 33.08
N SER A 32 5.43 0.86 33.73
CA SER A 32 4.14 1.57 33.84
C SER A 32 4.18 2.98 33.24
N HIS A 33 5.37 3.55 33.06
CA HIS A 33 5.60 4.88 32.54
C HIS A 33 6.30 4.80 31.19
N HIS A 34 5.49 4.81 30.13
CA HIS A 34 5.94 4.77 28.74
C HIS A 34 5.96 6.18 28.16
N GLY A 35 7.12 6.64 27.68
CA GLY A 35 7.28 7.98 27.12
C GLY A 35 7.81 7.95 25.69
N GLY A 36 7.30 8.84 24.84
CA GLY A 36 7.71 8.95 23.44
C GLY A 36 8.53 10.21 23.16
N ILE A 37 9.01 10.34 21.92
CA ILE A 37 9.73 11.54 21.46
C ILE A 37 8.86 12.34 20.52
N ILE A 38 8.71 13.63 20.79
CA ILE A 38 8.11 14.61 19.89
C ILE A 38 9.24 15.47 19.32
N LYS A 39 9.62 15.23 18.07
CA LYS A 39 10.62 16.04 17.38
C LYS A 39 9.97 17.32 16.83
N SER A 40 10.47 18.47 17.27
CA SER A 40 10.08 19.80 16.79
C SER A 40 11.29 20.62 16.33
N GLY A 41 11.02 21.80 15.76
CA GLY A 41 12.03 22.68 15.19
C GLY A 41 12.59 22.16 13.87
N SER A 42 13.12 23.06 13.03
CA SER A 42 13.52 22.73 11.66
C SER A 42 14.87 22.00 11.55
N GLY A 43 15.64 21.87 12.64
CA GLY A 43 16.91 21.17 12.65
C GLY A 43 16.78 19.64 12.71
N THR A 44 17.91 18.97 12.94
CA THR A 44 18.02 17.51 12.87
C THR A 44 18.22 16.88 14.26
N LEU A 45 17.44 15.84 14.57
CA LEU A 45 17.71 14.92 15.68
C LEU A 45 18.23 13.60 15.11
N VAL A 46 19.36 13.12 15.60
CA VAL A 46 19.94 11.83 15.22
C VAL A 46 19.79 10.85 16.39
N LEU A 47 19.16 9.70 16.13
CA LEU A 47 19.05 8.57 17.05
C LEU A 47 19.82 7.38 16.45
N ASP A 48 20.97 7.06 17.02
CA ASP A 48 21.92 6.05 16.54
C ASP A 48 22.07 4.84 17.47
N ALA A 49 21.37 4.84 18.61
CA ALA A 49 21.36 3.74 19.57
C ALA A 49 20.16 2.78 19.39
N ALA A 50 20.27 1.60 19.99
CA ALA A 50 19.13 0.71 20.20
C ALA A 50 18.24 1.28 21.32
N ASN A 51 17.10 1.87 20.96
CA ASN A 51 16.18 2.47 21.92
C ASN A 51 15.11 1.47 22.36
N GLY A 52 14.72 1.54 23.63
CA GLY A 52 13.77 0.63 24.27
C GLY A 52 12.44 1.26 24.66
N PHE A 53 12.21 2.55 24.38
CA PHE A 53 10.93 3.19 24.67
C PHE A 53 9.81 2.67 23.76
N THR A 54 8.59 2.64 24.28
CA THR A 54 7.46 1.92 23.66
C THR A 54 6.34 2.84 23.15
N ALA A 55 6.26 4.09 23.62
CA ALA A 55 5.19 5.01 23.24
C ALA A 55 5.33 5.57 21.80
N GLY A 56 6.51 5.44 21.19
CA GLY A 56 6.76 5.79 19.80
C GLY A 56 7.27 7.22 19.59
N ILE A 57 7.17 7.70 18.35
CA ILE A 57 7.75 8.96 17.90
C ILE A 57 6.70 9.77 17.13
N THR A 58 6.66 11.07 17.37
CA THR A 58 5.97 12.04 16.52
C THR A 58 6.96 13.07 15.99
N ILE A 59 7.00 13.27 14.67
CA ILE A 59 7.88 14.24 14.02
C ILE A 59 6.99 15.38 13.49
N ASN A 60 6.98 16.51 14.20
CA ASN A 60 6.19 17.68 13.85
C ASN A 60 6.92 18.63 12.89
N ALA A 61 8.26 18.64 12.91
CA ALA A 61 9.06 19.49 12.03
C ALA A 61 10.52 19.02 11.95
N GLY A 62 11.19 19.41 10.86
CA GLY A 62 12.60 19.13 10.62
C GLY A 62 12.86 17.65 10.42
N THR A 63 14.07 17.19 10.73
CA THR A 63 14.49 15.81 10.45
C THR A 63 14.72 15.02 11.73
N LEU A 64 14.20 13.80 11.78
CA LEU A 64 14.70 12.75 12.68
C LEU A 64 15.45 11.72 11.81
N SER A 65 16.72 11.50 12.10
CA SER A 65 17.58 10.55 11.39
C SER A 65 17.87 9.32 12.26
N THR A 66 17.78 8.12 11.68
CA THR A 66 18.06 6.87 12.40
C THR A 66 19.38 6.24 11.94
N GLY A 67 20.21 5.84 12.89
CA GLY A 67 21.46 5.10 12.67
C GLY A 67 21.41 3.62 13.07
N HIS A 68 20.28 3.13 13.58
CA HIS A 68 20.14 1.78 14.12
C HIS A 68 18.73 1.21 13.86
N ASN A 69 18.62 -0.12 13.72
CA ASN A 69 17.34 -0.81 13.45
C ASN A 69 16.25 -0.49 14.47
N SER A 70 16.63 -0.44 15.75
CA SER A 70 15.73 -0.11 16.88
C SER A 70 15.81 1.36 17.32
N ALA A 71 16.29 2.27 16.46
CA ALA A 71 16.41 3.69 16.82
C ALA A 71 15.07 4.36 17.15
N LEU A 72 13.95 3.84 16.62
CA LEU A 72 12.62 4.38 16.88
C LEU A 72 11.94 3.78 18.12
N GLY A 73 12.62 2.90 18.85
CA GLY A 73 11.97 2.10 19.89
C GLY A 73 11.06 1.03 19.27
N SER A 74 10.04 0.59 20.01
CA SER A 74 9.05 -0.39 19.54
C SER A 74 7.68 0.21 19.18
N GLY A 75 7.44 1.47 19.53
CA GLY A 75 6.20 2.18 19.21
C GLY A 75 6.10 2.62 17.75
N SER A 76 4.94 3.14 17.35
CA SER A 76 4.75 3.67 15.99
C SER A 76 5.45 5.02 15.80
N ALA A 77 5.76 5.36 14.55
CA ALA A 77 6.23 6.68 14.16
C ALA A 77 5.16 7.42 13.36
N ILE A 78 4.94 8.71 13.67
CA ILE A 78 4.07 9.61 12.93
C ILE A 78 4.91 10.73 12.36
N VAL A 79 4.88 10.91 11.04
CA VAL A 79 5.56 11.99 10.33
C VAL A 79 4.52 13.00 9.88
N ASN A 80 4.40 14.11 10.61
CA ASN A 80 3.45 15.18 10.29
C ASN A 80 3.99 16.11 9.20
N SER A 81 3.13 16.99 8.70
CA SER A 81 3.48 18.00 7.70
C SER A 81 4.72 18.80 8.12
N GLY A 82 5.73 18.87 7.24
CA GLY A 82 7.00 19.55 7.51
C GLY A 82 8.02 18.75 8.32
N GLY A 83 7.67 17.53 8.73
CA GLY A 83 8.57 16.54 9.32
C GLY A 83 9.18 15.61 8.28
N THR A 84 10.39 15.13 8.57
CA THR A 84 11.07 14.08 7.79
C THR A 84 11.60 13.00 8.73
N LEU A 85 11.24 11.74 8.46
CA LEU A 85 11.94 10.58 9.00
C LEU A 85 12.98 10.13 7.97
N ALA A 86 14.26 10.21 8.32
CA ALA A 86 15.37 9.79 7.48
C ALA A 86 15.98 8.49 8.03
N VAL A 87 15.73 7.38 7.36
CA VAL A 87 16.25 6.08 7.75
C VAL A 87 17.60 5.85 7.09
N GLY A 88 18.64 5.55 7.89
CA GLY A 88 19.97 5.20 7.38
C GLY A 88 19.96 3.98 6.44
N GLY A 89 21.04 3.83 5.66
CA GLY A 89 21.19 2.69 4.74
C GLY A 89 21.44 1.37 5.47
N GLY A 90 20.96 0.27 4.90
CA GLY A 90 21.12 -1.09 5.42
C GLY A 90 20.33 -1.38 6.70
N LEU A 91 19.46 -0.46 7.13
CA LEU A 91 18.64 -0.63 8.32
C LEU A 91 17.35 -1.40 8.02
N THR A 92 16.92 -2.21 8.98
CA THR A 92 15.58 -2.82 8.99
C THR A 92 14.73 -2.16 10.08
N VAL A 93 13.63 -1.55 9.69
CA VAL A 93 12.70 -0.84 10.59
C VAL A 93 11.40 -1.62 10.69
N ALA A 94 11.10 -2.10 11.89
CA ALA A 94 9.89 -2.90 12.16
C ALA A 94 8.69 -2.05 12.63
N ASN A 95 8.91 -0.77 12.91
CA ASN A 95 7.87 0.13 13.40
C ASN A 95 6.82 0.37 12.31
N ASN A 96 5.57 0.54 12.72
CA ASN A 96 4.56 1.13 11.86
C ASN A 96 4.84 2.61 11.70
N ILE A 97 4.75 3.12 10.47
CA ILE A 97 5.05 4.51 10.13
C ILE A 97 3.84 5.09 9.42
N ASN A 98 3.24 6.12 10.01
CA ASN A 98 2.23 6.94 9.33
C ASN A 98 2.91 8.21 8.79
N VAL A 99 2.97 8.33 7.47
CA VAL A 99 3.47 9.51 6.78
C VAL A 99 2.26 10.37 6.39
N ALA A 100 1.93 11.34 7.24
CA ALA A 100 0.80 12.22 6.99
C ALA A 100 1.04 13.12 5.77
N SER A 101 -0.03 13.74 5.28
CA SER A 101 0.07 14.75 4.21
C SER A 101 1.12 15.83 4.57
N GLY A 102 2.03 16.10 3.64
CA GLY A 102 3.17 17.02 3.82
C GLY A 102 4.34 16.47 4.63
N GLY A 103 4.23 15.25 5.19
CA GLY A 103 5.33 14.53 5.82
C GLY A 103 6.17 13.76 4.80
N THR A 104 7.42 13.45 5.16
CA THR A 104 8.32 12.67 4.29
C THR A 104 9.00 11.52 5.05
N LEU A 105 8.94 10.32 4.49
CA LEU A 105 9.84 9.22 4.84
C LEU A 105 10.91 9.10 3.76
N THR A 106 12.18 9.14 4.12
CA THR A 106 13.28 8.90 3.18
C THR A 106 14.14 7.73 3.66
N GLY A 107 14.34 6.75 2.79
CA GLY A 107 15.16 5.58 3.09
C GLY A 107 16.56 5.70 2.48
N GLY A 108 17.57 5.29 3.23
CA GLY A 108 18.93 5.10 2.72
C GLY A 108 19.03 3.86 1.83
N ALA A 109 20.17 3.71 1.16
CA ALA A 109 20.43 2.54 0.32
C ALA A 109 20.20 1.23 1.09
N ALA A 110 19.45 0.30 0.49
CA ALA A 110 19.10 -0.98 1.10
C ALA A 110 18.34 -0.88 2.45
N SER A 111 17.59 0.20 2.70
CA SER A 111 16.67 0.25 3.85
C SER A 111 15.44 -0.64 3.61
N VAL A 112 15.04 -1.38 4.65
CA VAL A 112 13.95 -2.35 4.62
C VAL A 112 12.95 -2.05 5.73
N PHE A 113 11.66 -2.10 5.40
CA PHE A 113 10.55 -1.84 6.31
C PHE A 113 9.70 -3.10 6.44
N THR A 114 9.58 -3.63 7.65
CA THR A 114 8.80 -4.83 7.97
C THR A 114 7.55 -4.53 8.79
N GLY A 115 7.37 -3.28 9.21
CA GLY A 115 6.08 -2.76 9.68
C GLY A 115 5.22 -2.23 8.53
N THR A 116 4.10 -1.60 8.88
CA THR A 116 3.22 -0.94 7.91
C THR A 116 3.66 0.50 7.67
N ILE A 117 3.85 0.90 6.40
CA ILE A 117 3.93 2.29 5.98
C ILE A 117 2.54 2.73 5.50
N SER A 118 2.04 3.83 6.06
CA SER A 118 0.69 4.35 5.79
C SER A 118 0.65 5.87 5.60
N GLY A 119 -0.53 6.41 5.30
CA GLY A 119 -0.75 7.85 5.13
C GLY A 119 -0.59 8.33 3.69
N THR A 120 -0.72 9.64 3.48
CA THR A 120 -0.77 10.29 2.15
C THR A 120 0.44 11.18 1.86
N GLY A 121 1.53 11.03 2.61
CA GLY A 121 2.74 11.82 2.46
C GLY A 121 3.62 11.33 1.32
N SER A 122 4.91 11.65 1.44
CA SER A 122 5.92 11.35 0.42
C SER A 122 6.95 10.33 0.88
N LEU A 123 7.31 9.43 -0.01
CA LEU A 123 8.46 8.52 0.12
C LEU A 123 9.61 9.02 -0.75
N GLY A 124 10.82 9.08 -0.21
CA GLY A 124 12.03 9.44 -0.92
C GLY A 124 13.16 8.43 -0.70
N GLY A 125 14.27 8.59 -1.44
CA GLY A 125 15.41 7.68 -1.32
C GLY A 125 15.06 6.25 -1.74
N THR A 126 15.59 5.25 -1.06
CA THR A 126 15.28 3.82 -1.30
C THR A 126 14.43 3.27 -0.16
N VAL A 127 13.18 2.92 -0.44
CA VAL A 127 12.25 2.28 0.51
C VAL A 127 11.93 0.88 0.01
N THR A 128 12.30 -0.15 0.76
CA THR A 128 11.95 -1.54 0.45
C THR A 128 10.94 -2.02 1.47
N ILE A 129 9.74 -2.42 1.02
CA ILE A 129 8.80 -3.16 1.86
C ILE A 129 9.28 -4.60 1.89
N GLY A 130 9.76 -5.03 3.06
CA GLY A 130 10.30 -6.36 3.29
C GLY A 130 9.21 -7.40 3.53
N SER A 131 9.63 -8.66 3.67
CA SER A 131 8.73 -9.75 4.05
C SER A 131 8.00 -9.45 5.37
N GLY A 132 6.68 -9.61 5.37
CA GLY A 132 5.81 -9.26 6.51
C GLY A 132 5.48 -7.76 6.63
N GLY A 133 6.19 -6.90 5.90
CA GLY A 133 5.87 -5.48 5.81
C GLY A 133 4.70 -5.20 4.87
N SER A 134 4.05 -4.06 5.07
CA SER A 134 2.97 -3.61 4.21
C SER A 134 3.02 -2.13 3.87
N LEU A 135 2.48 -1.80 2.69
CA LEU A 135 2.15 -0.43 2.31
C LEU A 135 0.63 -0.30 2.27
N ALA A 136 0.10 0.71 2.96
CA ALA A 136 -1.34 1.02 3.01
C ALA A 136 -1.54 2.54 2.87
N PRO A 137 -1.58 3.09 1.64
CA PRO A 137 -1.80 4.52 1.43
C PRO A 137 -3.05 5.05 2.16
N GLY A 138 -2.91 6.22 2.79
CA GLY A 138 -4.01 6.96 3.41
C GLY A 138 -4.50 6.48 4.78
N ASN A 139 -5.65 7.03 5.17
CA ASN A 139 -6.59 6.52 6.17
C ASN A 139 -7.83 5.93 5.46
N SER A 140 -7.58 5.34 4.28
CA SER A 140 -8.53 4.54 3.51
C SER A 140 -9.72 5.28 2.87
N PRO A 141 -9.71 5.55 1.55
CA PRO A 141 -8.58 5.48 0.62
C PRO A 141 -7.63 6.69 0.68
N GLY A 142 -6.44 6.59 0.09
CA GLY A 142 -5.53 7.72 -0.06
C GLY A 142 -4.50 7.63 -1.19
N ASN A 143 -3.76 8.72 -1.37
CA ASN A 143 -2.68 8.84 -2.35
C ASN A 143 -1.32 9.01 -1.66
N LEU A 144 -0.42 8.06 -1.82
CA LEU A 144 0.96 8.14 -1.35
C LEU A 144 1.89 8.46 -2.52
N THR A 145 2.81 9.40 -2.35
CA THR A 145 3.70 9.82 -3.44
C THR A 145 5.11 9.25 -3.28
N VAL A 146 5.67 8.61 -4.31
CA VAL A 146 7.11 8.38 -4.40
C VAL A 146 7.75 9.59 -5.07
N ALA A 147 8.45 10.38 -4.26
CA ALA A 147 8.95 11.71 -4.58
C ALA A 147 10.46 11.71 -4.86
N ASN A 148 10.95 12.77 -5.51
CA ASN A 148 12.37 13.14 -5.58
C ASN A 148 13.30 12.04 -6.14
N GLY A 149 12.85 11.33 -7.18
CA GLY A 149 13.63 10.21 -7.73
C GLY A 149 13.75 9.00 -6.81
N GLY A 150 12.89 8.90 -5.78
CA GLY A 150 12.87 7.78 -4.86
C GLY A 150 12.50 6.46 -5.56
N THR A 151 12.92 5.35 -4.95
CA THR A 151 12.59 4.00 -5.37
C THR A 151 11.79 3.30 -4.27
N LEU A 152 10.63 2.79 -4.63
CA LEU A 152 9.79 1.94 -3.78
C LEU A 152 9.84 0.51 -4.31
N THR A 153 10.34 -0.41 -3.49
CA THR A 153 10.50 -1.84 -3.83
C THR A 153 9.60 -2.70 -2.96
N PHE A 154 8.95 -3.70 -3.55
CA PHE A 154 8.19 -4.73 -2.85
C PHE A 154 8.88 -6.09 -2.96
N ASP A 155 9.47 -6.54 -1.86
CA ASP A 155 10.12 -7.85 -1.77
C ASP A 155 9.09 -8.99 -1.68
N SER A 156 9.56 -10.23 -1.84
CA SER A 156 8.73 -11.41 -1.60
C SER A 156 8.19 -11.43 -0.18
N GLY A 157 6.88 -11.69 -0.04
CA GLY A 157 6.18 -11.68 1.26
C GLY A 157 5.78 -10.28 1.75
N SER A 158 6.04 -9.22 0.98
CA SER A 158 5.50 -7.89 1.24
C SER A 158 4.07 -7.76 0.70
N THR A 159 3.29 -6.86 1.28
CA THR A 159 1.91 -6.62 0.87
C THR A 159 1.66 -5.15 0.51
N PHE A 160 1.05 -4.89 -0.65
CA PHE A 160 0.36 -3.65 -0.94
C PHE A 160 -1.12 -3.84 -0.58
N ASN A 161 -1.54 -3.28 0.55
CA ASN A 161 -2.94 -3.25 0.95
C ASN A 161 -3.62 -2.15 0.15
N TRP A 162 -4.40 -2.55 -0.85
CA TRP A 162 -5.09 -1.63 -1.75
C TRP A 162 -6.58 -1.61 -1.41
N GLN A 163 -7.12 -0.45 -1.08
CA GLN A 163 -8.50 -0.31 -0.65
C GLN A 163 -9.37 0.31 -1.73
N LEU A 164 -10.59 -0.22 -1.88
CA LEU A 164 -11.68 0.35 -2.67
C LEU A 164 -12.80 0.75 -1.71
N ASP A 165 -13.20 2.02 -1.73
CA ASP A 165 -14.24 2.58 -0.85
C ASP A 165 -15.58 2.74 -1.57
N SER A 166 -15.58 2.85 -2.90
CA SER A 166 -16.83 2.88 -3.66
C SER A 166 -16.76 1.93 -4.84
N LEU A 167 -17.90 1.33 -5.22
CA LEU A 167 -18.02 0.52 -6.43
C LEU A 167 -18.02 1.41 -7.68
N THR A 168 -16.90 2.10 -7.89
CA THR A 168 -16.56 2.90 -9.06
C THR A 168 -15.24 2.40 -9.62
N ASP A 169 -14.92 2.79 -10.84
CA ASP A 169 -13.68 2.42 -11.52
C ASP A 169 -13.11 3.63 -12.28
N ASN A 170 -12.10 3.43 -13.12
CA ASN A 170 -11.50 4.50 -13.93
C ASN A 170 -12.50 5.30 -14.82
N THR A 171 -13.72 4.79 -15.06
CA THR A 171 -14.74 5.50 -15.86
C THR A 171 -15.58 6.48 -15.06
N GLY A 172 -15.69 6.29 -13.74
CA GLY A 172 -16.64 7.02 -12.90
C GLY A 172 -16.14 7.41 -11.51
N GLY A 173 -14.91 7.02 -11.13
CA GLY A 173 -14.30 7.35 -9.85
C GLY A 173 -12.93 7.99 -9.99
N THR A 174 -12.37 8.38 -8.85
CA THR A 174 -11.12 9.13 -8.73
C THR A 174 -10.10 8.34 -7.90
N ALA A 175 -8.96 8.00 -8.51
CA ALA A 175 -7.85 7.36 -7.81
C ALA A 175 -7.30 8.27 -6.70
N GLY A 176 -6.96 7.67 -5.55
CA GLY A 176 -6.53 8.37 -4.35
C GLY A 176 -7.66 8.97 -3.51
N SER A 177 -8.92 8.84 -3.94
CA SER A 177 -10.11 9.26 -3.18
C SER A 177 -11.15 8.16 -3.07
N ASN A 178 -11.43 7.46 -4.17
CA ASN A 178 -12.36 6.32 -4.19
C ASN A 178 -11.65 4.97 -4.04
N TRP A 179 -10.34 4.93 -4.30
CA TRP A 179 -9.46 3.80 -4.04
C TRP A 179 -8.02 4.28 -3.83
N ASP A 180 -7.18 3.40 -3.27
CA ASP A 180 -5.79 3.75 -2.98
C ASP A 180 -4.96 3.95 -4.24
N LEU A 181 -4.06 4.92 -4.17
CA LEU A 181 -3.14 5.25 -5.26
C LEU A 181 -1.71 5.41 -4.74
N ILE A 182 -0.77 4.90 -5.52
CA ILE A 182 0.64 5.32 -5.45
C ILE A 182 0.91 6.26 -6.62
N THR A 183 1.43 7.45 -6.36
CA THR A 183 1.83 8.40 -7.41
C THR A 183 3.34 8.42 -7.56
N LEU A 184 3.86 8.25 -8.77
CA LEU A 184 5.28 8.41 -9.08
C LEU A 184 5.55 9.83 -9.59
N SER A 185 6.38 10.57 -8.85
CA SER A 185 6.95 11.82 -9.32
C SER A 185 8.00 11.59 -10.40
N SER A 186 8.50 12.66 -11.03
CA SER A 186 9.52 12.55 -12.06
C SER A 186 10.78 11.85 -11.56
N GLY A 187 11.25 10.86 -12.32
CA GLY A 187 12.41 10.03 -11.99
C GLY A 187 12.18 9.00 -10.88
N ALA A 188 11.01 8.97 -10.23
CA ALA A 188 10.71 7.96 -9.22
C ALA A 188 10.51 6.58 -9.85
N SER A 189 10.80 5.53 -9.09
CA SER A 189 10.68 4.15 -9.55
C SER A 189 9.88 3.29 -8.58
N LEU A 190 9.15 2.33 -9.14
CA LEU A 190 8.46 1.28 -8.39
C LEU A 190 8.87 -0.10 -8.92
N ILE A 191 9.19 -1.02 -8.02
CA ILE A 191 9.57 -2.39 -8.34
C ILE A 191 8.62 -3.35 -7.61
N ALA A 192 7.75 -4.03 -8.36
CA ALA A 192 6.65 -4.84 -7.82
C ALA A 192 6.71 -6.31 -8.23
N THR A 193 7.88 -6.83 -8.62
CA THR A 193 8.03 -8.18 -9.19
C THR A 193 7.55 -9.33 -8.28
N SER A 194 7.56 -9.13 -6.95
CA SER A 194 7.24 -10.19 -5.98
C SER A 194 6.28 -9.78 -4.85
N GLY A 195 5.79 -8.53 -4.88
CA GLY A 195 4.82 -8.05 -3.89
C GLY A 195 3.43 -8.65 -4.15
N LEU A 196 2.69 -8.89 -3.06
CA LEU A 196 1.27 -9.24 -3.13
C LEU A 196 0.44 -7.95 -3.07
N LEU A 197 -0.41 -7.70 -4.06
CA LEU A 197 -1.50 -6.74 -3.91
C LEU A 197 -2.68 -7.47 -3.27
N ALA A 198 -3.13 -6.95 -2.13
CA ALA A 198 -4.27 -7.45 -1.38
C ALA A 198 -5.42 -6.46 -1.47
N PRO A 199 -6.46 -6.72 -2.30
CA PRO A 199 -7.63 -5.88 -2.38
C PRO A 199 -8.44 -5.96 -1.09
N GLU A 200 -8.78 -4.80 -0.54
CA GLU A 200 -9.68 -4.62 0.58
C GLU A 200 -10.86 -3.74 0.15
N PHE A 201 -12.05 -4.07 0.61
CA PHE A 201 -13.29 -3.40 0.23
C PHE A 201 -13.92 -2.79 1.48
N ILE A 202 -14.08 -1.48 1.48
CA ILE A 202 -14.53 -0.69 2.62
C ILE A 202 -15.89 -0.09 2.28
N ASP A 203 -16.81 -0.10 3.24
CA ASP A 203 -18.18 0.41 3.08
C ASP A 203 -18.18 1.85 2.52
N PRO A 204 -18.86 2.12 1.39
CA PRO A 204 -19.91 1.31 0.74
C PRO A 204 -19.47 0.23 -0.28
N ALA A 205 -18.19 0.10 -0.61
CA ALA A 205 -17.74 -0.98 -1.49
C ALA A 205 -17.90 -2.35 -0.83
N VAL A 206 -18.25 -3.33 -1.65
CA VAL A 206 -18.35 -4.74 -1.25
C VAL A 206 -17.47 -5.60 -2.15
N ALA A 207 -16.88 -6.63 -1.55
CA ALA A 207 -16.04 -7.59 -2.27
C ALA A 207 -16.79 -8.27 -3.44
N PRO A 208 -16.06 -8.81 -4.43
CA PRO A 208 -16.67 -9.54 -5.53
C PRO A 208 -17.60 -10.66 -5.06
N GLY A 209 -18.78 -10.70 -5.66
CA GLY A 209 -19.88 -11.54 -5.23
C GLY A 209 -21.11 -11.33 -6.10
N SER A 210 -22.30 -11.40 -5.50
CA SER A 210 -23.58 -11.25 -6.22
C SER A 210 -23.95 -9.81 -6.60
N ASN A 211 -23.17 -8.81 -6.17
CA ASN A 211 -23.43 -7.42 -6.56
C ASN A 211 -23.21 -7.23 -8.07
N ALA A 212 -24.16 -6.59 -8.74
CA ALA A 212 -24.20 -6.44 -10.20
C ALA A 212 -22.98 -5.70 -10.78
N PHE A 213 -22.29 -4.87 -9.99
CA PHE A 213 -21.02 -4.26 -10.38
C PHE A 213 -20.04 -5.33 -10.89
N TRP A 214 -19.87 -6.42 -10.14
CA TRP A 214 -18.87 -7.46 -10.46
C TRP A 214 -19.22 -8.34 -11.67
N ASN A 215 -20.38 -8.14 -12.29
CA ASN A 215 -20.77 -8.84 -13.51
C ASN A 215 -20.14 -8.25 -14.79
N SER A 216 -19.43 -7.13 -14.67
CA SER A 216 -18.73 -6.47 -15.78
C SER A 216 -17.23 -6.38 -15.50
N ASN A 217 -16.44 -6.15 -16.54
CA ASN A 217 -15.01 -5.88 -16.38
C ASN A 217 -14.79 -4.45 -15.87
N HIS A 218 -13.84 -4.29 -14.96
CA HIS A 218 -13.49 -3.01 -14.35
C HIS A 218 -11.99 -2.81 -14.29
N SER A 219 -11.56 -1.55 -14.21
CA SER A 219 -10.13 -1.23 -14.08
C SER A 219 -9.89 -0.05 -13.15
N TRP A 220 -8.80 -0.12 -12.39
CA TRP A 220 -8.36 0.91 -11.45
C TRP A 220 -6.89 1.22 -11.67
N THR A 221 -6.56 2.49 -11.79
CA THR A 221 -5.16 2.93 -11.73
C THR A 221 -4.68 2.83 -10.29
N ILE A 222 -3.73 1.94 -10.03
CA ILE A 222 -3.17 1.67 -8.69
C ILE A 222 -1.79 2.30 -8.49
N VAL A 223 -1.06 2.51 -9.59
CA VAL A 223 0.18 3.29 -9.63
C VAL A 223 0.10 4.26 -10.79
N ALA A 224 0.05 5.56 -10.51
CA ALA A 224 0.07 6.61 -11.52
C ALA A 224 1.52 6.97 -11.89
N ASN A 225 1.87 6.77 -13.15
CA ASN A 225 3.17 7.13 -13.72
C ASN A 225 3.03 8.23 -14.79
N GLY A 226 2.49 9.39 -14.40
CA GLY A 226 2.22 10.51 -15.31
C GLY A 226 3.39 11.49 -15.51
N SER A 227 4.48 11.35 -14.75
CA SER A 227 5.54 12.36 -14.67
C SER A 227 6.93 11.86 -15.09
N GLY A 228 7.01 10.72 -15.78
CA GLY A 228 8.28 10.15 -16.27
C GLY A 228 9.05 9.36 -15.21
N GLY A 229 8.35 8.57 -14.40
CA GLY A 229 8.93 7.53 -13.56
C GLY A 229 9.04 6.18 -14.28
N SER A 230 9.43 5.13 -13.55
CA SER A 230 9.56 3.77 -14.08
C SER A 230 8.88 2.73 -13.18
N ILE A 231 8.19 1.78 -13.78
CA ILE A 231 7.59 0.64 -13.10
C ILE A 231 8.24 -0.65 -13.60
N THR A 232 8.76 -1.47 -12.69
CA THR A 232 9.32 -2.79 -13.00
C THR A 232 8.45 -3.89 -12.41
N GLY A 233 8.05 -4.85 -13.25
CA GLY A 233 7.21 -5.97 -12.83
C GLY A 233 5.74 -5.60 -12.64
N SER A 234 5.00 -6.51 -12.00
CA SER A 234 3.58 -6.36 -11.71
C SER A 234 3.26 -7.14 -10.43
N PHE A 235 2.35 -6.61 -9.62
CA PHE A 235 1.97 -7.27 -8.36
C PHE A 235 1.34 -8.64 -8.63
N THR A 236 1.57 -9.56 -7.70
CA THR A 236 0.81 -10.81 -7.64
C THR A 236 -0.50 -10.57 -6.89
N ILE A 237 -1.53 -11.37 -7.17
CA ILE A 237 -2.83 -11.28 -6.48
C ILE A 237 -3.32 -12.68 -6.16
N ASN A 238 -3.82 -12.87 -4.93
CA ASN A 238 -4.54 -14.08 -4.58
C ASN A 238 -6.02 -13.97 -4.98
N ASN A 239 -6.44 -14.83 -5.91
CA ASN A 239 -7.82 -14.84 -6.43
C ASN A 239 -8.73 -15.92 -5.80
N SER A 240 -8.24 -16.66 -4.80
CA SER A 240 -8.98 -17.81 -4.25
C SER A 240 -10.38 -17.44 -3.76
N SER A 241 -10.51 -16.30 -3.08
CA SER A 241 -11.77 -15.80 -2.50
C SER A 241 -12.86 -15.44 -3.52
N TRP A 242 -12.49 -15.17 -4.78
CA TRP A 242 -13.40 -14.64 -5.81
C TRP A 242 -13.50 -15.51 -7.07
N SER A 243 -12.80 -16.64 -7.09
CA SER A 243 -12.62 -17.50 -8.26
C SER A 243 -13.92 -17.97 -8.95
N SER A 244 -15.06 -17.95 -8.26
CA SER A 244 -16.38 -18.27 -8.84
C SER A 244 -17.03 -17.11 -9.60
N TYR A 245 -16.63 -15.87 -9.30
CA TYR A 245 -17.22 -14.64 -9.86
C TYR A 245 -16.32 -13.99 -10.92
N GLY A 246 -15.01 -14.20 -10.84
CA GLY A 246 -14.04 -13.59 -11.74
C GLY A 246 -12.64 -13.59 -11.16
N SER A 247 -11.78 -12.72 -11.68
CA SER A 247 -10.40 -12.61 -11.21
C SER A 247 -9.84 -11.20 -11.38
N PHE A 248 -9.03 -10.80 -10.41
CA PHE A 248 -8.14 -9.64 -10.51
C PHE A 248 -6.81 -9.99 -11.16
N SER A 249 -6.27 -9.05 -11.93
CA SER A 249 -4.90 -9.08 -12.46
C SER A 249 -4.32 -7.68 -12.48
N THR A 250 -2.99 -7.53 -12.33
CA THR A 250 -2.32 -6.26 -12.60
C THR A 250 -1.58 -6.28 -13.92
N SER A 251 -1.52 -5.13 -14.59
CA SER A 251 -0.72 -4.92 -15.78
C SER A 251 -0.11 -3.51 -15.79
N GLY A 252 0.82 -3.25 -16.70
CA GLY A 252 1.51 -1.96 -16.81
C GLY A 252 2.91 -2.00 -16.22
N SER A 253 3.89 -1.65 -17.06
CA SER A 253 5.32 -1.60 -16.72
C SER A 253 6.05 -0.58 -17.62
N GLY A 254 7.33 -0.37 -17.34
CA GLY A 254 8.14 0.67 -17.97
C GLY A 254 7.60 2.05 -17.59
N SER A 255 7.36 2.89 -18.59
CA SER A 255 6.84 4.25 -18.39
C SER A 255 5.32 4.32 -18.25
N ASN A 256 4.61 3.19 -18.28
CA ASN A 256 3.16 3.17 -18.16
C ASN A 256 2.72 3.19 -16.69
N SER A 257 1.48 3.64 -16.44
CA SER A 257 0.82 3.45 -15.15
C SER A 257 0.47 1.97 -14.95
N GLN A 258 0.39 1.54 -13.69
CA GLN A 258 -0.03 0.19 -13.37
C GLN A 258 -1.53 0.14 -13.07
N ILE A 259 -2.20 -0.83 -13.70
CA ILE A 259 -3.65 -0.97 -13.71
C ILE A 259 -4.02 -2.31 -13.06
N LEU A 260 -4.89 -2.26 -12.05
CA LEU A 260 -5.63 -3.40 -11.55
C LEU A 260 -6.87 -3.61 -12.41
N THR A 261 -7.09 -4.82 -12.91
CA THR A 261 -8.24 -5.17 -13.75
C THR A 261 -9.02 -6.29 -13.09
N TRP A 262 -10.33 -6.10 -12.93
CA TRP A 262 -11.27 -7.18 -12.66
C TRP A 262 -11.82 -7.71 -13.98
N THR A 263 -11.74 -9.03 -14.17
CA THR A 263 -12.40 -9.73 -15.28
C THR A 263 -13.51 -10.60 -14.71
N ALA A 264 -14.76 -10.28 -15.08
CA ALA A 264 -15.91 -11.06 -14.65
C ALA A 264 -15.88 -12.45 -15.30
N SER A 265 -16.26 -13.47 -14.55
CA SER A 265 -16.52 -14.80 -15.09
C SER A 265 -17.74 -14.73 -16.01
N ALA A 266 -17.71 -15.41 -17.15
CA ALA A 266 -18.82 -15.42 -18.07
C ALA A 266 -20.05 -16.07 -17.40
N ILE A 267 -21.06 -15.27 -17.06
CA ILE A 267 -22.39 -15.78 -16.69
C ILE A 267 -23.11 -16.03 -18.02
N PRO A 268 -23.46 -17.29 -18.39
CA PRO A 268 -24.20 -17.50 -19.62
C PRO A 268 -25.57 -16.80 -19.49
N GLU A 269 -25.91 -15.94 -20.44
CA GLU A 269 -27.19 -15.23 -20.38
C GLU A 269 -28.36 -16.23 -20.35
N PRO A 270 -29.49 -15.91 -19.70
CA PRO A 270 -30.71 -16.73 -19.78
C PRO A 270 -31.14 -17.02 -21.23
N SER A 271 -30.86 -16.10 -22.15
CA SER A 271 -31.07 -16.23 -23.60
C SER A 271 -30.22 -17.35 -24.21
N THR A 272 -28.99 -17.56 -23.73
CA THR A 272 -28.08 -18.64 -24.15
C THR A 272 -28.63 -19.99 -23.73
N TYR A 273 -29.15 -20.09 -22.49
CA TYR A 273 -29.83 -21.29 -22.02
C TYR A 273 -31.15 -21.54 -22.76
N ALA A 274 -31.95 -20.49 -23.01
CA ALA A 274 -33.20 -20.57 -23.76
C ALA A 274 -32.97 -20.98 -25.23
N ALA A 275 -31.91 -20.48 -25.86
CA ALA A 275 -31.50 -20.86 -27.21
C ALA A 275 -31.03 -22.32 -27.28
N LEU A 276 -30.26 -22.78 -26.28
CA LEU A 276 -29.85 -24.18 -26.15
C LEU A 276 -31.06 -25.11 -25.98
N LEU A 277 -31.98 -24.78 -25.06
CA LEU A 277 -33.21 -25.55 -24.84
C LEU A 277 -34.12 -25.52 -26.07
N GLY A 278 -34.30 -24.36 -26.70
CA GLY A 278 -35.07 -24.19 -27.92
C GLY A 278 -34.49 -25.01 -29.09
N GLY A 279 -33.17 -24.99 -29.27
CA GLY A 279 -32.46 -25.78 -30.27
C GLY A 279 -32.63 -27.29 -30.04
N ALA A 280 -32.51 -27.76 -28.80
CA ALA A 280 -32.72 -29.16 -28.45
C ALA A 280 -34.17 -29.62 -28.73
N MET A 281 -35.16 -28.78 -28.40
CA MET A 281 -36.56 -29.06 -28.70
C MET A 281 -36.83 -29.13 -30.20
N LEU A 282 -36.27 -28.20 -30.99
CA LEU A 282 -36.39 -28.22 -32.46
C LEU A 282 -35.72 -29.46 -33.06
N GLY A 283 -34.55 -29.85 -32.56
CA GLY A 283 -33.86 -31.08 -32.94
C GLY A 283 -34.71 -32.32 -32.66
N TRP A 284 -35.33 -32.40 -31.48
CA TRP A 284 -36.23 -33.50 -31.11
C TRP A 284 -37.47 -33.57 -32.02
N VAL A 285 -38.10 -32.43 -32.32
CA VAL A 285 -39.24 -32.34 -33.24
C VAL A 285 -38.85 -32.79 -34.66
N ALA A 286 -37.67 -32.39 -35.14
CA ALA A 286 -37.17 -32.79 -36.46
C ALA A 286 -36.90 -34.31 -36.54
N ILE A 287 -36.30 -34.90 -35.49
CA ILE A 287 -36.08 -36.35 -35.40
C ILE A 287 -37.41 -37.10 -35.36
N ARG A 288 -38.39 -36.62 -34.58
CA ARG A 288 -39.73 -37.22 -34.51
C ARG A 288 -40.44 -37.18 -35.88
N ARG A 289 -40.35 -36.07 -36.61
CA ARG A 289 -40.92 -35.94 -37.96
C ARG A 289 -40.26 -36.88 -38.98
N ARG A 290 -38.95 -37.12 -38.90
CA ARG A 290 -38.26 -38.08 -39.78
C ARG A 290 -38.70 -39.52 -39.51
N ARG A 291 -38.83 -39.92 -38.24
CA ARG A 291 -39.30 -41.26 -37.87
C ARG A 291 -40.73 -41.55 -38.33
N MET A 292 -41.61 -40.55 -38.32
CA MET A 292 -42.98 -40.72 -38.83
C MET A 292 -43.07 -40.84 -40.36
N LYS A 293 -42.07 -40.36 -41.10
CA LYS A 293 -42.01 -40.52 -42.57
C LYS A 293 -41.47 -41.87 -43.02
N SER A 294 -40.74 -42.61 -42.19
CA SER A 294 -40.24 -43.96 -42.51
C SER A 294 -41.21 -45.08 -42.12
N LEU A 295 -42.39 -44.75 -41.61
CA LEU A 295 -43.45 -45.68 -41.19
C LEU A 295 -44.67 -45.64 -42.14
N LYS A 296 -44.53 -45.02 -43.31
CA LYS A 296 -45.46 -45.06 -44.44
C LYS A 296 -44.76 -45.69 -45.63
#